data_AF-X1JS44-F1
#
_entry.id   AF-X1JS44-F1
#
_cell.length_a   1.000
_cell.length_b   1.000
_cell.length_c   1.000
_cell.angle_alpha   90.00
_cell.angle_beta   90.00
_cell.angle_gamma   90.00
#
_symmetry.space_group_name_H-M   'P 1'
#
loop_
_entity.id
_entity.type
_entity.pdbx_description
1 polymer ?
#
loop_
_entity_poly.entity_id
_entity_poly.type
_entity_poly.pdbx_seq_one_letter_code
_entity_poly.pdbx_strand_id
1 'polypeptide(L)'
;MGRLYRGTCKICREDFAARSPSALLSKMSKHRWKKHLNWMKRRIREGKAESEENPTVQDFIAALQETPGRAMEIYETLRERDWMKLKRILDAIEDLMPPQMLYTWKAVEAFHDARTR
;
A
#
# COMPACT_ATOMS: atom_id res chain seq x y z
N MET A 1 9.20 -25.98 30.26
CA MET A 1 8.84 -24.54 30.40
C MET A 1 8.70 -23.94 29.01
N GLY A 2 7.56 -23.31 28.68
CA GLY A 2 7.33 -22.73 27.35
C GLY A 2 8.19 -21.49 27.07
N ARG A 3 8.57 -21.26 25.81
CA ARG A 3 9.35 -20.10 25.37
C ARG A 3 8.62 -18.79 25.74
N LEU A 4 9.32 -17.89 26.43
CA LEU A 4 8.83 -16.54 26.74
C LEU A 4 9.26 -15.58 25.63
N TYR A 5 8.27 -14.89 25.07
CA TYR A 5 8.47 -13.82 24.09
C TYR A 5 8.55 -12.49 24.83
N ARG A 6 9.56 -11.67 24.49
CA ARG A 6 9.81 -10.36 25.10
C ARG A 6 9.77 -9.27 24.04
N GLY A 7 9.35 -8.07 24.43
CA GLY A 7 9.36 -6.91 23.55
C GLY A 7 9.32 -5.61 24.34
N THR A 8 9.96 -4.58 23.82
CA THR A 8 10.08 -3.27 24.47
C THR A 8 9.30 -2.23 23.67
N CYS A 9 8.58 -1.34 24.35
CA CYS A 9 7.93 -0.21 23.69
C CYS A 9 8.98 0.77 23.16
N LYS A 10 8.99 1.05 21.85
CA LYS A 10 9.95 1.99 21.25
C LYS A 10 9.75 3.45 21.69
N ILE A 11 8.57 3.79 22.23
CA ILE A 11 8.20 5.16 22.60
C ILE A 11 8.64 5.47 24.04
N CYS A 12 8.31 4.60 24.99
CA CYS A 12 8.57 4.82 26.42
C CYS A 12 9.51 3.80 27.08
N ARG A 13 10.05 2.84 26.31
CA ARG A 13 10.96 1.79 26.77
C ARG A 13 10.40 0.82 27.82
N GLU A 14 9.09 0.79 28.04
CA GLU A 14 8.44 -0.21 28.90
C GLU A 14 8.57 -1.63 28.31
N ASP A 15 8.93 -2.61 29.15
CA ASP A 15 9.16 -3.99 28.75
C ASP A 15 7.93 -4.88 28.96
N PHE A 16 7.70 -5.79 28.02
CA PHE A 16 6.59 -6.74 28.03
C PHE A 16 7.09 -8.16 27.82
N ALA A 17 6.43 -9.11 28.49
CA ALA A 17 6.63 -10.53 28.27
C ALA A 17 5.30 -11.28 28.13
N ALA A 18 5.27 -12.28 27.25
CA ALA A 18 4.14 -13.17 27.08
C ALA A 18 4.57 -14.58 26.64
N ARG A 19 3.67 -15.55 26.82
CA ARG A 19 3.91 -16.96 26.45
C ARG A 19 3.65 -17.25 24.97
N SER A 20 3.07 -16.31 24.23
CA SER A 20 2.86 -16.41 22.78
C SER A 20 3.15 -15.08 22.07
N PRO A 21 3.51 -15.10 20.77
CA PRO A 21 3.71 -13.88 20.00
C PRO A 21 2.47 -13.00 19.93
N SER A 22 1.30 -13.61 19.70
CA SER A 22 0.01 -12.89 19.61
C SER A 22 -0.34 -12.18 20.92
N ALA A 23 -0.10 -12.82 22.08
CA ALA A 23 -0.34 -12.22 23.37
C ALA A 23 0.63 -11.06 23.67
N LEU A 24 1.90 -11.16 23.24
CA LEU A 24 2.86 -10.06 23.35
C LEU A 24 2.40 -8.86 22.53
N LEU A 25 2.02 -9.07 21.27
CA LEU A 25 1.52 -8.02 20.38
C LEU A 25 0.25 -7.36 20.93
N SER A 26 -0.69 -8.16 21.45
CA SER A 26 -1.91 -7.64 22.07
C SER A 26 -1.61 -6.76 23.28
N LYS A 27 -0.71 -7.19 24.19
CA LYS A 27 -0.28 -6.40 25.35
C LYS A 27 0.36 -5.08 24.91
N MET A 28 1.30 -5.14 23.96
CA MET A 28 1.98 -3.94 23.45
C MET A 28 1.01 -2.99 22.75
N SER A 29 0.05 -3.51 21.98
CA SER A 29 -0.99 -2.72 21.32
C SER A 29 -1.87 -2.00 22.35
N LYS A 30 -2.37 -2.73 23.36
CA LYS A 30 -3.16 -2.13 24.47
C LYS A 30 -2.39 -1.03 25.19
N HIS A 31 -1.11 -1.27 25.49
CA HIS A 31 -0.25 -0.26 26.11
C HIS A 31 -0.10 0.99 25.22
N ARG A 32 0.14 0.84 23.91
CA ARG A 32 0.25 1.97 22.98
C ARG A 32 -1.04 2.78 22.90
N TRP A 33 -2.19 2.12 22.82
CA TRP A 33 -3.48 2.81 22.82
C TRP A 33 -3.78 3.53 24.14
N LYS A 34 -3.36 2.96 25.28
CA LYS A 34 -3.59 3.55 26.60
C LYS A 34 -2.64 4.71 26.93
N LYS A 35 -1.32 4.55 26.68
CA LYS A 35 -0.29 5.53 27.08
C LYS A 35 0.18 6.44 25.94
N HIS A 36 -0.06 6.06 24.68
CA HIS A 36 0.46 6.76 23.50
C HIS A 36 -0.64 7.07 22.47
N LEU A 37 -1.85 7.36 22.95
CA LEU A 37 -3.02 7.62 22.09
C LEU A 37 -2.76 8.69 21.03
N ASN A 38 -2.17 9.82 21.42
CA ASN A 38 -1.90 10.93 20.48
C ASN A 38 -0.90 10.53 19.40
N TRP A 39 0.13 9.76 19.76
CA TRP A 39 1.09 9.23 18.80
C TRP A 39 0.42 8.24 17.84
N MET A 40 -0.46 7.36 18.33
CA MET A 40 -1.24 6.43 17.51
C MET A 40 -2.17 7.16 16.53
N LYS A 41 -2.91 8.17 17.01
CA LYS A 41 -3.79 9.00 16.17
C LYS A 41 -3.00 9.73 15.09
N ARG A 42 -1.84 10.31 15.45
CA ARG A 42 -0.96 10.99 14.50
C ARG A 42 -0.47 10.02 13.42
N ARG A 43 0.02 8.85 13.81
CA ARG A 43 0.45 7.77 12.89
C ARG A 43 -0.65 7.32 11.93
N ILE A 44 -1.89 7.20 12.41
CA ILE A 44 -3.03 6.84 11.56
C ILE A 44 -3.34 7.97 10.57
N ARG A 45 -3.29 9.23 11.02
CA ARG A 45 -3.50 10.39 10.14
C ARG A 45 -2.41 10.51 9.09
N GLU A 46 -1.14 10.36 9.48
CA GLU A 46 0.02 10.31 8.58
C GLU A 46 -0.18 9.23 7.51
N GLY A 47 -0.53 8.01 7.91
CA GLY A 47 -0.77 6.92 6.96
C GLY A 47 -2.00 7.11 6.08
N LYS A 48 -3.04 7.83 6.56
CA LYS A 48 -4.23 8.16 5.75
C LYS A 48 -3.91 9.24 4.72
N ALA A 49 -3.20 10.30 5.12
CA ALA A 49 -2.75 11.36 4.21
C ALA A 49 -1.83 10.80 3.12
N GLU A 50 -0.85 9.98 3.50
CA GLU A 50 0.01 9.28 2.53
C GLU A 50 -0.83 8.40 1.59
N SER A 51 -1.89 7.76 2.08
CA SER A 51 -2.79 6.97 1.22
C SER A 51 -3.67 7.81 0.30
N GLU A 52 -4.02 9.03 0.69
CA GLU A 52 -4.80 9.98 -0.13
C GLU A 52 -3.93 10.65 -1.21
N GLU A 53 -2.62 10.79 -0.96
CA GLU A 53 -1.64 11.30 -1.94
C GLU A 53 -1.21 10.25 -2.99
N ASN A 54 -1.50 8.97 -2.76
CA ASN A 54 -1.19 7.92 -3.72
C ASN A 54 -2.32 7.78 -4.76
N PRO A 55 -1.99 7.81 -6.07
CA PRO A 55 -3.01 7.59 -7.08
C PRO A 55 -3.66 6.22 -6.93
N THR A 56 -4.97 6.21 -7.11
CA THR A 56 -5.80 5.01 -7.08
C THR A 56 -5.82 4.34 -8.46
N VAL A 57 -6.32 3.11 -8.50
CA VAL A 57 -6.63 2.41 -9.76
C VAL A 57 -7.60 3.22 -10.62
N GLN A 58 -8.55 3.94 -10.00
CA GLN A 58 -9.50 4.78 -10.73
C GLN A 58 -8.82 5.98 -11.38
N ASP A 59 -7.86 6.61 -10.69
CA ASP A 59 -7.08 7.72 -11.24
C ASP A 59 -6.28 7.29 -12.47
N PHE A 60 -5.71 6.08 -12.43
CA PHE A 60 -5.02 5.52 -13.59
C PHE A 60 -5.98 5.21 -14.75
N ILE A 61 -7.15 4.62 -14.49
CA ILE A 61 -8.15 4.35 -15.53
C ILE A 61 -8.64 5.66 -16.16
N ALA A 62 -8.84 6.71 -15.36
CA ALA A 62 -9.19 8.04 -15.88
C ALA A 62 -8.06 8.59 -16.76
N ALA A 63 -6.81 8.49 -16.34
CA ALA A 63 -5.67 8.93 -17.13
C ALA A 63 -5.51 8.15 -18.45
N LEU A 64 -5.80 6.86 -18.45
CA LEU A 64 -5.83 6.04 -19.66
C LEU A 64 -6.86 6.52 -20.70
N GLN A 65 -7.96 7.14 -20.25
CA GLN A 65 -8.98 7.71 -21.13
C GLN A 65 -8.60 9.08 -21.68
N GLU A 66 -7.71 9.81 -21.00
CA GLU A 66 -7.29 11.15 -21.39
C GLU A 66 -6.13 11.12 -22.39
N THR A 67 -4.93 10.75 -21.93
CA THR A 67 -3.71 10.77 -22.75
C THR A 67 -2.67 9.76 -22.26
N PRO A 68 -1.83 9.21 -23.17
CA PRO A 68 -0.75 8.32 -22.79
C PRO A 68 0.26 8.90 -21.80
N GLY A 69 0.60 10.19 -21.96
CA GLY A 69 1.54 10.87 -21.06
C GLY A 69 1.03 10.92 -19.62
N ARG A 70 -0.26 11.23 -19.44
CA ARG A 70 -0.87 11.28 -18.11
C ARG A 70 -0.90 9.90 -17.44
N ALA A 71 -1.18 8.85 -18.21
CA ALA A 71 -1.15 7.48 -17.69
C ALA A 71 0.26 7.10 -17.20
N MET A 72 1.30 7.48 -17.93
CA MET A 72 2.70 7.25 -17.52
C MET A 72 3.06 7.99 -16.23
N GLU A 73 2.67 9.26 -16.07
CA GLU A 73 2.90 10.02 -14.83
C GLU A 73 2.26 9.36 -13.60
N ILE A 74 1.02 8.87 -13.75
CA ILE A 74 0.34 8.15 -12.67
C ILE A 74 1.04 6.82 -12.39
N TYR A 75 1.44 6.09 -13.43
CA TYR A 75 2.19 4.85 -13.26
C TYR A 75 3.47 5.02 -12.44
N GLU A 76 4.26 6.08 -12.71
CA GLU A 76 5.50 6.35 -11.98
C GLU A 76 5.31 6.57 -10.48
N THR A 77 4.11 6.98 -10.07
CA THR A 77 3.74 7.25 -8.68
C THR A 77 2.93 6.12 -8.04
N LEU A 78 2.58 5.06 -8.78
CA LEU A 78 1.89 3.91 -8.24
C LEU A 78 2.82 3.05 -7.38
N ARG A 79 2.27 2.56 -6.27
CA ARG A 79 2.93 1.53 -5.44
C ARG A 79 2.84 0.18 -6.14
N GLU A 80 3.86 -0.66 -5.98
CA GLU A 80 3.92 -2.01 -6.56
C GLU A 80 2.66 -2.86 -6.30
N ARG A 81 2.14 -2.80 -5.07
CA ARG A 81 0.92 -3.53 -4.70
C ARG A 81 -0.32 -3.06 -5.47
N ASP A 82 -0.36 -1.77 -5.83
CA ASP A 82 -1.48 -1.13 -6.48
C ASP A 82 -1.35 -1.30 -8.00
N TRP A 83 -0.12 -1.33 -8.53
CA TRP A 83 0.20 -1.85 -9.87
C TRP A 83 -0.32 -3.29 -10.08
N MET A 84 -0.02 -4.21 -9.16
CA MET A 84 -0.47 -5.60 -9.28
C MET A 84 -2.01 -5.75 -9.29
N LYS A 85 -2.72 -4.86 -8.58
CA LYS A 85 -4.19 -4.82 -8.64
C LYS A 85 -4.66 -4.24 -9.97
N LEU A 86 -4.05 -3.14 -10.41
CA LEU A 86 -4.35 -2.49 -11.68
C LEU A 86 -4.18 -3.46 -12.85
N LYS A 87 -3.04 -4.16 -12.93
CA LYS A 87 -2.74 -5.18 -13.95
C LYS A 87 -3.83 -6.23 -14.03
N ARG A 88 -4.20 -6.83 -12.89
CA ARG A 88 -5.30 -7.83 -12.84
C ARG A 88 -6.63 -7.30 -13.38
N ILE A 89 -6.94 -6.03 -13.11
CA ILE A 89 -8.18 -5.41 -13.57
C ILE A 89 -8.11 -5.16 -15.08
N LEU A 90 -7.02 -4.55 -15.56
CA LEU A 90 -6.85 -4.20 -16.96
C LEU A 90 -6.72 -5.43 -17.86
N ASP A 91 -6.00 -6.47 -17.44
CA ASP A 91 -5.94 -7.75 -18.14
C ASP A 91 -7.34 -8.40 -18.26
N ALA A 92 -8.17 -8.27 -17.22
CA ALA A 92 -9.52 -8.85 -17.21
C ALA A 92 -10.51 -8.11 -18.11
N ILE A 93 -10.26 -6.84 -18.43
CA ILE A 93 -11.11 -6.02 -19.30
C ILE A 93 -10.48 -5.74 -20.67
N GLU A 94 -9.34 -6.37 -20.97
CA GLU A 94 -8.53 -6.09 -22.16
C GLU A 94 -9.33 -6.19 -23.46
N ASP A 95 -10.11 -7.26 -23.60
CA ASP A 95 -10.97 -7.52 -24.77
C ASP A 95 -12.12 -6.52 -24.92
N LEU A 96 -12.43 -5.76 -23.87
CA LEU A 96 -13.51 -4.77 -23.83
C LEU A 96 -12.99 -3.33 -23.96
N MET A 97 -11.66 -3.13 -23.93
CA MET A 97 -11.07 -1.79 -23.98
C MET A 97 -11.12 -1.20 -25.39
N PRO A 98 -11.40 0.11 -25.54
CA PRO A 98 -11.20 0.81 -26.80
C PRO A 98 -9.74 0.69 -27.26
N PRO A 99 -9.46 0.61 -28.58
CA PRO A 99 -8.10 0.38 -29.10
C PRO A 99 -7.07 1.39 -28.58
N GLN A 100 -7.43 2.66 -28.46
CA GLN A 100 -6.53 3.71 -27.95
C GLN A 100 -6.11 3.47 -26.48
N MET A 101 -7.07 3.04 -25.66
CA MET A 101 -6.83 2.71 -24.26
C MET A 101 -5.95 1.47 -24.14
N LEU A 102 -6.22 0.45 -24.96
CA LEU A 102 -5.46 -0.79 -25.02
C LEU A 102 -3.98 -0.53 -25.40
N TYR A 103 -3.73 0.25 -26.44
CA TYR A 103 -2.35 0.58 -26.84
C TYR A 103 -1.59 1.31 -25.75
N THR A 104 -2.25 2.25 -25.07
CA THR A 104 -1.66 2.98 -23.95
C THR A 104 -1.36 2.04 -22.79
N TRP A 105 -2.30 1.18 -22.43
CA TRP A 105 -2.11 0.16 -21.39
C TRP A 105 -0.91 -0.74 -21.69
N LYS A 106 -0.84 -1.30 -22.91
CA LYS A 106 0.26 -2.18 -23.32
C LYS A 106 1.61 -1.48 -23.36
N ALA A 107 1.63 -0.20 -23.70
CA ALA A 107 2.86 0.59 -23.59
C ALA A 107 3.31 0.70 -22.13
N VAL A 108 2.41 1.08 -21.20
CA VAL A 108 2.72 1.18 -19.76
C VAL A 108 3.17 -0.18 -19.21
N GLU A 109 2.49 -1.26 -19.57
CA GLU A 109 2.85 -2.63 -19.19
C GLU A 109 4.27 -2.99 -19.65
N ALA A 110 4.60 -2.71 -20.92
CA ALA A 110 5.94 -2.95 -21.45
C ALA A 110 7.00 -2.12 -20.73
N PHE A 111 6.71 -0.86 -20.39
CA PHE A 111 7.61 -0.01 -19.60
C PHE A 111 7.85 -0.57 -18.20
N HIS A 112 6.81 -1.10 -17.55
CA HIS A 112 6.95 -1.75 -16.25
C HIS A 112 7.84 -2.99 -16.34
N ASP A 113 7.52 -3.90 -17.26
CA ASP A 113 8.26 -5.15 -17.44
C ASP A 113 9.73 -4.92 -17.82
N ALA A 114 10.03 -3.84 -18.56
CA ALA A 114 11.40 -3.46 -18.89
C ALA A 114 12.19 -2.93 -17.68
N ARG A 115 11.52 -2.33 -16.69
CA ARG A 115 12.14 -1.76 -15.49
C ARG A 115 12.35 -2.79 -14.38
N THR A 116 11.50 -3.82 -14.30
CA THR A 116 11.56 -4.88 -13.26
C THR A 116 12.35 -6.11 -13.69
N ARG A 117 12.87 -6.15 -14.93
CA ARG A 117 13.90 -7.10 -15.39
C ARG A 117 15.30 -6.68 -14.99
#